data_AF-A0A7S4E0Y1-F1
#
_entry.id   AF-A0A7S4E0Y1-F1
#
_cell.length_a   1.000
_cell.length_b   1.000
_cell.length_c   1.000
_cell.angle_alpha   90.00
_cell.angle_beta   90.00
_cell.angle_gamma   90.00
#
_symmetry.space_group_name_H-M   'P 1'
#
loop_
_entity.id
_entity.type
_entity.pdbx_description
1 polymer ?
#
loop_
_entity_poly.entity_id
_entity_poly.type
_entity_poly.pdbx_seq_one_letter_code
_entity_poly.pdbx_strand_id
1 'polypeptide(L)'
;GTRETVEDVILSKRRFQYEEEIKKDPLNYDVWFDYIRLEESKGKKASIREVYERAISNVPPVAEKRFWKRYIFLYISYAIYEELDAKDPEKARAVWRHCLEQIPHKHFTFAKVWVMAARFE
;
A
#
# COMPACT_ATOMS: atom_id res chain seq x y z
N GLY A 1 6.39 30.69 -12.79
CA GLY A 1 6.57 29.25 -13.09
C GLY A 1 7.92 28.70 -12.63
N THR A 2 8.44 29.09 -11.46
CA THR A 2 9.76 28.62 -10.95
C THR A 2 9.63 27.75 -9.70
N ARG A 3 8.46 27.72 -9.04
CA ARG A 3 8.21 26.93 -7.83
C ARG A 3 7.79 25.49 -8.14
N GLU A 4 6.87 25.29 -9.08
CA GLU A 4 6.42 23.96 -9.53
C GLU A 4 7.60 23.12 -10.06
N THR A 5 8.51 23.73 -10.82
CA THR A 5 9.70 23.05 -11.36
C THR A 5 10.69 22.61 -10.29
N VAL A 6 10.82 23.35 -9.18
CA VAL A 6 11.71 22.96 -8.08
C VAL A 6 11.08 21.82 -7.25
N GLU A 7 9.76 21.88 -7.02
CA GLU A 7 9.04 20.81 -6.33
C GLU A 7 9.09 19.49 -7.11
N ASP A 8 8.86 19.51 -8.42
CA ASP A 8 8.95 18.31 -9.26
C ASP A 8 10.34 17.66 -9.22
N VAL A 9 11.41 18.46 -9.24
CA VAL A 9 12.79 17.95 -9.17
C VAL A 9 13.07 17.29 -7.81
N ILE A 10 12.63 17.91 -6.71
CA ILE A 10 12.80 17.36 -5.36
C ILE A 10 12.00 16.05 -5.21
N LEU A 11 10.76 16.01 -5.69
CA LEU A 11 9.90 14.82 -5.65
C LEU A 11 10.47 13.68 -6.52
N SER A 12 11.02 14.00 -7.69
CA SER A 12 11.70 13.02 -8.56
C SER A 12 12.91 12.39 -7.87
N LYS A 13 13.73 13.20 -7.18
CA LYS A 13 14.87 12.69 -6.41
C LYS A 13 14.44 11.77 -5.28
N ARG A 14 13.37 12.12 -4.55
CA ARG A 14 12.81 11.26 -3.47
C ARG A 14 12.26 9.95 -4.02
N ARG A 15 11.54 9.99 -5.15
CA ARG A 15 11.07 8.78 -5.84
C ARG A 15 12.22 7.85 -6.18
N PHE A 16 13.30 8.38 -6.76
CA PHE A 16 14.47 7.59 -7.07
C PHE A 16 15.11 6.96 -5.82
N GLN A 17 15.20 7.70 -4.71
CA GLN A 17 15.71 7.17 -3.45
C GLN A 17 14.87 6.00 -2.93
N TYR A 18 13.55 6.14 -2.88
CA TYR A 18 12.67 5.06 -2.43
C TYR A 18 12.71 3.84 -3.34
N GLU A 19 12.78 4.02 -4.66
CA GLU A 19 12.93 2.91 -5.62
C GLU A 19 14.26 2.16 -5.39
N GLU A 20 15.36 2.86 -5.12
CA GLU A 20 16.64 2.22 -4.82
C GLU A 20 16.63 1.49 -3.48
N GLU A 21 15.93 2.02 -2.46
CA GLU A 21 15.74 1.32 -1.18
C GLU A 21 14.87 0.08 -1.32
N ILE A 22 13.78 0.16 -2.09
CA ILE A 22 12.92 -0.98 -2.40
C ILE A 22 13.67 -2.05 -3.19
N LYS A 23 14.53 -1.67 -4.14
CA LYS A 23 15.38 -2.65 -4.87
C LYS A 23 16.35 -3.38 -3.93
N LYS A 24 16.85 -2.70 -2.90
CA LYS A 24 17.75 -3.30 -1.90
C LYS A 24 17.00 -4.22 -0.95
N ASP A 25 15.85 -3.79 -0.46
CA ASP A 25 15.00 -4.58 0.44
C ASP A 25 13.51 -4.37 0.10
N PRO A 26 12.93 -5.22 -0.76
CA PRO A 26 11.52 -5.14 -1.14
C PRO A 26 10.56 -5.44 0.02
N LEU A 27 11.04 -6.07 1.10
CA LEU A 27 10.24 -6.43 2.27
C LEU A 27 10.20 -5.30 3.31
N ASN A 28 10.92 -4.20 3.07
CA ASN A 28 10.83 -3.01 3.90
C ASN A 28 9.55 -2.22 3.60
N TYR A 29 8.45 -2.66 4.21
CA TYR A 29 7.14 -2.02 4.04
C TYR A 29 7.08 -0.57 4.52
N ASP A 30 7.97 -0.10 5.40
CA ASP A 30 7.98 1.30 5.82
C ASP A 30 8.34 2.21 4.63
N VAL A 31 9.29 1.79 3.79
CA VAL A 31 9.69 2.50 2.56
C VAL A 31 8.52 2.53 1.57
N TRP A 32 7.78 1.42 1.45
CA TRP A 32 6.56 1.39 0.63
C TRP A 32 5.51 2.39 1.12
N PHE A 33 5.27 2.48 2.43
CA PHE A 33 4.33 3.47 2.97
C PHE A 33 4.77 4.91 2.69
N ASP A 34 6.05 5.22 2.86
CA ASP A 34 6.57 6.56 2.58
C ASP A 34 6.51 6.90 1.08
N TYR A 35 6.77 5.91 0.22
CA TYR A 35 6.64 6.07 -1.23
C TYR A 35 5.18 6.30 -1.65
N ILE A 36 4.25 5.52 -1.10
CA ILE A 36 2.81 5.69 -1.35
C ILE A 36 2.36 7.09 -0.94
N ARG A 37 2.74 7.58 0.24
CA ARG A 37 2.41 8.94 0.70
C ARG A 37 2.94 10.02 -0.22
N LEU A 38 4.14 9.82 -0.79
CA LEU A 38 4.72 10.72 -1.79
C LEU A 38 3.90 10.74 -3.10
N GLU A 39 3.40 9.59 -3.54
CA GLU A 39 2.56 9.50 -4.74
C GLU A 39 1.15 10.03 -4.47
N GLU A 40 0.59 9.79 -3.27
CA GLU A 40 -0.68 10.36 -2.81
C GLU A 40 -0.62 11.89 -2.80
N SER A 41 0.50 12.49 -2.37
CA SER A 41 0.66 13.96 -2.41
C SER A 41 0.67 14.54 -3.82
N LYS A 42 0.96 13.74 -4.85
CA LYS A 42 0.86 14.16 -6.26
C LYS A 42 -0.55 14.00 -6.83
N GLY A 43 -1.41 13.23 -6.16
CA GLY A 43 -2.80 13.00 -6.58
C GLY A 43 -2.97 12.16 -7.85
N LYS A 44 -1.91 11.57 -8.39
CA LYS A 44 -1.98 10.75 -9.62
C LYS A 44 -2.45 9.34 -9.29
N LYS A 45 -3.78 9.13 -9.37
CA LYS A 45 -4.42 7.84 -9.03
C LYS A 45 -3.79 6.61 -9.69
N ALA A 46 -3.40 6.71 -10.96
CA ALA A 46 -2.75 5.60 -11.67
C ALA A 46 -1.40 5.21 -11.04
N SER A 47 -0.58 6.20 -10.69
CA SER A 47 0.74 5.99 -10.06
C SER A 47 0.60 5.41 -8.66
N ILE A 48 -0.35 5.94 -7.88
CA ILE A 48 -0.63 5.47 -6.52
C ILE A 48 -1.04 3.99 -6.54
N ARG A 49 -1.98 3.63 -7.42
CA ARG A 49 -2.41 2.24 -7.64
C ARG A 49 -1.25 1.32 -8.03
N GLU A 50 -0.43 1.74 -8.98
CA GLU A 50 0.75 0.98 -9.40
C GLU A 50 1.70 0.69 -8.22
N VAL A 51 1.97 1.69 -7.38
CA VAL A 51 2.82 1.50 -6.20
C VAL A 51 2.17 0.56 -5.18
N TYR A 52 0.87 0.70 -4.92
CA TYR A 52 0.14 -0.23 -4.04
C TYR A 52 0.20 -1.67 -4.58
N GLU A 53 -0.07 -1.89 -5.87
CA GLU A 53 -0.02 -3.21 -6.52
C GLU A 53 1.37 -3.84 -6.44
N ARG A 54 2.42 -3.03 -6.65
CA ARG A 54 3.81 -3.47 -6.46
C ARG A 54 4.10 -3.81 -4.99
N ALA A 55 3.61 -3.02 -4.04
CA ALA A 55 3.82 -3.26 -2.62
C ALA A 55 3.15 -4.58 -2.16
N ILE A 56 1.91 -4.83 -2.59
CA ILE A 56 1.18 -6.06 -2.23
C ILE A 56 1.73 -7.32 -2.92
N SER A 57 2.42 -7.17 -4.05
CA SER A 57 3.11 -8.28 -4.72
C SER A 57 4.29 -8.82 -3.90
N ASN A 58 4.83 -8.03 -2.96
CA ASN A 58 5.91 -8.42 -2.06
C ASN A 58 5.36 -9.10 -0.80
N VAL A 59 4.86 -10.33 -0.97
CA VAL A 59 4.30 -11.15 0.13
C VAL A 59 5.40 -11.54 1.12
N PRO A 60 5.17 -11.43 2.45
CA PRO A 60 6.14 -11.90 3.43
C PRO A 60 6.45 -13.39 3.25
N PRO A 61 7.72 -13.81 3.12
CA PRO A 61 8.07 -15.21 2.89
C PRO A 61 7.86 -16.10 4.12
N VAL A 62 7.78 -15.50 5.31
CA VAL A 62 7.63 -16.23 6.59
C VAL A 62 6.23 -15.99 7.14
N ALA A 63 5.53 -17.07 7.48
CA ALA A 63 4.21 -17.05 8.14
C ALA A 63 4.30 -16.68 9.63
N GLU A 64 5.05 -15.64 9.97
CA GLU A 64 5.15 -15.11 11.33
C GLU A 64 4.36 -13.79 11.43
N LYS A 65 3.44 -13.73 12.39
CA LYS A 65 2.50 -12.62 12.58
C LYS A 65 3.17 -11.24 12.57
N ARG A 66 4.42 -11.12 13.04
CA ARG A 66 5.18 -9.85 13.07
C ARG A 66 5.40 -9.26 11.67
N PHE A 67 5.80 -10.07 10.70
CA PHE A 67 6.07 -9.61 9.33
C PHE A 67 4.79 -9.31 8.55
N TRP A 68 3.73 -10.07 8.84
CA TRP A 68 2.42 -9.89 8.21
C TRP A 68 1.71 -8.61 8.68
N LYS A 69 1.99 -8.11 9.89
CA LYS A 69 1.34 -6.87 10.38
C LYS A 69 1.45 -5.73 9.37
N ARG A 70 2.67 -5.38 8.95
CA ARG A 70 2.90 -4.27 8.02
C ARG A 70 2.28 -4.52 6.64
N TYR A 71 2.43 -5.74 6.13
CA TYR A 71 1.83 -6.17 4.87
C TYR A 71 0.29 -6.01 4.87
N ILE A 72 -0.37 -6.39 5.97
CA ILE A 72 -1.81 -6.22 6.12
C ILE A 72 -2.21 -4.75 6.24
N PHE A 73 -1.40 -3.92 6.89
CA PHE A 73 -1.62 -2.47 6.89
C PHE A 73 -1.54 -1.87 5.49
N LEU A 74 -0.71 -2.39 4.57
CA LEU A 74 -0.71 -1.96 3.17
C LEU A 74 -2.05 -2.22 2.49
N TYR A 75 -2.63 -3.41 2.67
CA TYR A 75 -3.97 -3.71 2.15
C TYR A 75 -5.04 -2.79 2.73
N ILE A 76 -5.00 -2.55 4.04
CA ILE A 76 -5.95 -1.65 4.71
C ILE A 76 -5.82 -0.24 4.12
N SER A 77 -4.60 0.29 4.01
CA SER A 77 -4.34 1.59 3.38
C SER A 77 -4.84 1.63 1.94
N TYR A 78 -4.60 0.57 1.17
CA TYR A 78 -5.02 0.51 -0.23
C TYR A 78 -6.56 0.50 -0.38
N ALA A 79 -7.25 -0.30 0.43
CA ALA A 79 -8.71 -0.36 0.39
C ALA A 79 -9.35 0.97 0.82
N ILE A 80 -8.80 1.62 1.87
CA ILE A 80 -9.26 2.95 2.31
C ILE A 80 -9.01 3.99 1.22
N TYR A 81 -7.86 3.96 0.57
CA TYR A 81 -7.54 4.86 -0.54
C TYR A 81 -8.54 4.67 -1.71
N GLU A 82 -8.82 3.43 -2.10
CA GLU A 82 -9.79 3.17 -3.16
C GLU A 82 -11.21 3.65 -2.79
N GLU A 83 -11.60 3.50 -1.53
CA GLU A 83 -12.90 3.95 -1.03
C GLU A 83 -13.02 5.48 -0.94
N LEU A 84 -12.07 6.15 -0.29
CA LEU A 84 -12.16 7.57 0.06
C LEU A 84 -11.66 8.50 -1.07
N ASP A 85 -10.49 8.18 -1.64
CA ASP A 85 -9.81 9.04 -2.61
C ASP A 85 -10.15 8.65 -4.05
N ALA A 86 -10.10 7.35 -4.36
CA ALA A 86 -10.44 6.87 -5.70
C ALA A 86 -11.96 6.89 -5.94
N LYS A 87 -12.76 6.75 -4.87
CA LYS A 87 -14.24 6.62 -4.90
C LYS A 87 -14.70 5.41 -5.72
N ASP A 88 -13.95 4.32 -5.62
CA ASP A 88 -14.17 3.07 -6.36
C ASP A 88 -14.44 1.93 -5.35
N PRO A 89 -15.70 1.78 -4.89
CA PRO A 89 -16.04 0.79 -3.87
C PRO A 89 -15.96 -0.64 -4.41
N GLU A 90 -16.09 -0.87 -5.72
CA GLU A 90 -15.94 -2.20 -6.29
C GLU A 90 -14.50 -2.70 -6.16
N LYS A 91 -13.53 -1.83 -6.47
CA LYS A 91 -12.11 -2.15 -6.24
C LYS A 91 -11.78 -2.31 -4.76
N ALA A 92 -12.26 -1.41 -3.90
CA ALA A 92 -12.05 -1.54 -2.46
C ALA A 92 -12.53 -2.93 -1.94
N ARG A 93 -13.68 -3.41 -2.43
CA ARG A 93 -14.17 -4.76 -2.11
C ARG A 93 -13.24 -5.87 -2.61
N ALA A 94 -12.73 -5.75 -3.82
CA ALA A 94 -11.78 -6.70 -4.39
C ALA A 94 -10.49 -6.75 -3.55
N VAL A 95 -9.98 -5.60 -3.13
CA VAL A 95 -8.78 -5.49 -2.27
C VAL A 95 -9.01 -6.15 -0.91
N TRP A 96 -10.18 -5.91 -0.28
CA TRP A 96 -10.52 -6.56 1.00
C TRP A 96 -10.61 -8.09 0.87
N ARG A 97 -11.25 -8.58 -0.20
CA ARG A 97 -11.34 -10.03 -0.46
C ARG A 97 -9.96 -10.64 -0.68
N HIS A 98 -9.13 -10.00 -1.50
CA HIS A 98 -7.78 -10.49 -1.75
C HIS A 98 -6.92 -10.50 -0.49
N CYS A 99 -7.00 -9.46 0.34
CA CYS A 99 -6.34 -9.42 1.65
C CYS A 99 -6.73 -10.61 2.53
N LEU A 100 -8.03 -10.92 2.62
CA LEU A 100 -8.52 -12.06 3.39
C LEU A 100 -8.05 -13.41 2.82
N GLU A 101 -7.94 -13.56 1.51
CA GLU A 101 -7.44 -14.78 0.88
C GLU A 101 -5.94 -15.02 1.13
N GLN A 102 -5.14 -13.94 1.16
CA GLN A 102 -3.69 -14.04 1.36
C GLN A 102 -3.32 -14.41 2.81
N ILE A 103 -4.13 -14.04 3.81
CA ILE A 103 -3.82 -14.31 5.22
C ILE A 103 -3.84 -15.83 5.50
N PRO A 104 -2.75 -16.41 6.03
CA PRO A 104 -2.74 -17.81 6.44
C PRO A 104 -3.49 -17.98 7.78
N HIS A 105 -4.82 -18.02 7.72
CA HIS A 105 -5.73 -18.08 8.88
C HIS A 105 -5.47 -19.26 9.82
N LYS A 106 -4.81 -20.31 9.32
CA LYS A 106 -4.39 -21.48 10.12
C LYS A 106 -3.30 -21.16 11.14
N HIS A 107 -2.48 -20.13 10.89
CA HIS A 107 -1.38 -19.74 11.79
C HIS A 107 -1.74 -18.54 12.65
N PHE A 108 -2.43 -17.55 12.08
CA PHE A 108 -2.89 -16.36 12.79
C PHE A 108 -4.05 -15.71 12.06
N THR A 109 -4.83 -14.92 12.79
CA THR A 109 -5.88 -14.07 12.25
C THR A 109 -5.67 -12.62 12.66
N PHE A 110 -6.23 -11.70 11.86
CA PHE A 110 -6.23 -10.27 12.14
C PHE A 110 -7.66 -9.78 12.30
N ALA A 111 -8.18 -9.76 13.53
CA ALA A 111 -9.54 -9.31 13.83
C ALA A 111 -9.85 -7.91 13.27
N LYS A 112 -8.86 -7.00 13.26
CA LYS A 112 -9.00 -5.66 12.71
C LYS A 112 -9.40 -5.68 11.21
N VAL A 113 -8.80 -6.56 10.41
CA VAL A 113 -9.11 -6.67 8.97
C VAL A 113 -10.55 -7.12 8.79
N TRP A 114 -10.96 -8.16 9.52
CA TRP A 114 -12.33 -8.67 9.46
C TRP A 114 -13.37 -7.62 9.86
N VAL A 115 -13.12 -6.88 10.95
CA VAL A 115 -14.03 -5.81 11.39
C VAL A 115 -14.09 -4.68 10.37
N MET A 116 -12.97 -4.31 9.74
CA MET A 116 -12.94 -3.26 8.73
C MET A 116 -13.62 -3.67 7.43
N ALA A 117 -13.35 -4.89 6.94
CA ALA A 117 -14.01 -5.45 5.77
C ALA A 117 -15.53 -5.58 5.99
N ALA A 118 -15.97 -6.01 7.18
CA ALA A 118 -17.39 -6.12 7.52
C ALA A 118 -18.09 -4.76 7.72
N ARG A 119 -17.35 -3.70 8.06
CA ARG A 119 -17.90 -2.33 8.12
C ARG A 119 -18.07 -1.71 6.73
N PHE A 120 -17.26 -2.15 5.79
CA PHE A 120 -17.29 -1.70 4.40
C PHE A 120 -18.42 -2.37 3.59
N GLU A 121 -18.74 -3.63 3.89
CA GLU A 121 -19.83 -4.38 3.27
C GLU A 121 -21.22 -4.00 3.78
#